data_AF-A0AAW2EGN7-F1
#
_entry.id   AF-A0AAW2EGN7-F1
#
_cell.length_a   1.000
_cell.length_b   1.000
_cell.length_c   1.000
_cell.angle_alpha   90.00
_cell.angle_beta   90.00
_cell.angle_gamma   90.00
#
_symmetry.space_group_name_H-M   'P 1'
#
loop_
_entity.id
_entity.type
_entity.pdbx_description
1 polymer ?
#
loop_
_entity_poly.entity_id
_entity_poly.type
_entity_poly.pdbx_seq_one_letter_code
_entity_poly.pdbx_strand_id
1 'polypeptide(L)'
;MTFAVVGIIGHFSKTTLLFFIPQIINFLYSVPQLFHLVPCPRHRLPKYNEKIDKLEPSVTVFQKSELNTLGKLLMWILKTFKLIKWQEDKRGVVTCNNLTLINFVLIKAGPLKEPTLTSILLIIQIVSNIMAFVIRYPLASIFYDV
;
A
#
# COMPACT_ATOMS: atom_id res chain seq x y z
N MET A 1 7.19 13.44 13.04
CA MET A 1 8.10 13.57 14.21
C MET A 1 7.38 13.26 15.52
N THR A 2 6.24 13.88 15.83
CA THR A 2 5.52 13.72 17.11
C THR A 2 5.34 12.26 17.55
N PHE A 3 4.80 11.37 16.69
CA PHE A 3 4.61 9.95 17.02
C PHE A 3 5.90 9.20 17.34
N ALA A 4 6.99 9.50 16.62
CA ALA A 4 8.29 8.88 16.88
C ALA A 4 8.87 9.37 18.22
N VAL A 5 8.77 10.67 18.50
CA VAL A 5 9.27 11.27 19.75
C VAL A 5 8.56 10.67 20.97
N VAL A 6 7.21 10.65 20.97
CA VAL A 6 6.46 10.08 22.09
C VAL A 6 6.70 8.57 22.23
N GLY A 7 6.82 7.84 21.12
CA GLY A 7 7.09 6.40 21.14
C GLY A 7 8.48 6.05 21.68
N ILE A 8 9.50 6.84 21.35
CA ILE A 8 10.88 6.63 21.83
C ILE A 8 10.99 7.03 23.31
N ILE A 9 10.58 8.25 23.68
CA ILE A 9 10.70 8.75 25.06
C ILE A 9 9.81 7.93 26.02
N GLY A 10 8.64 7.52 25.57
CA GLY A 10 7.75 6.68 26.36
C GLY A 10 8.09 5.19 26.38
N HIS A 11 9.17 4.76 25.70
CA HIS A 11 9.59 3.35 25.60
C HIS A 11 8.51 2.40 25.08
N PHE A 12 7.54 2.89 24.30
CA PHE A 12 6.47 2.08 23.69
C PHE A 12 6.51 2.09 22.16
N SER A 13 7.68 2.35 21.57
CA SER A 13 7.90 2.39 20.11
C SER A 13 7.39 1.14 19.39
N LYS A 14 7.55 -0.05 19.97
CA LYS A 14 7.01 -1.31 19.44
C LYS A 14 5.48 -1.25 19.26
N THR A 15 4.76 -0.74 20.27
CA THR A 15 3.31 -0.56 20.19
C THR A 15 2.93 0.56 19.23
N THR A 16 3.67 1.66 19.20
CA THR A 16 3.45 2.72 18.20
C THR A 16 3.53 2.16 16.78
N LEU A 17 4.48 1.25 16.50
CA LEU A 17 4.57 0.58 15.20
C LEU A 17 3.36 -0.31 14.89
N LEU A 18 2.74 -0.95 15.89
CA LEU A 18 1.50 -1.72 15.69
C LEU A 18 0.32 -0.82 15.27
N PHE A 19 0.26 0.43 15.76
CA PHE A 19 -0.73 1.38 15.25
C PHE A 19 -0.43 1.84 13.82
N PHE A 20 0.81 1.67 13.35
CA PHE A 20 1.26 2.07 12.01
C PHE A 20 1.17 0.95 10.97
N ILE A 21 0.44 -0.15 11.25
CA ILE A 21 0.31 -1.29 10.35
C ILE A 21 -0.12 -0.89 8.92
N PRO A 22 -1.19 -0.09 8.71
CA PRO A 22 -1.57 0.32 7.35
C PRO A 22 -0.47 1.12 6.63
N GLN A 23 0.25 1.98 7.36
CA GLN A 23 1.34 2.79 6.83
C GLN A 23 2.53 1.91 6.43
N ILE A 24 2.89 0.94 7.27
CA ILE A 24 3.96 -0.03 6.99
C ILE A 24 3.60 -0.89 5.79
N ILE A 25 2.36 -1.40 5.71
CA ILE A 25 1.89 -2.19 4.55
C ILE A 25 1.93 -1.34 3.28
N ASN A 26 1.43 -0.11 3.31
CA ASN A 26 1.49 0.79 2.16
C ASN A 26 2.93 1.07 1.73
N PHE A 27 3.85 1.25 2.69
CA PHE A 27 5.27 1.44 2.43
C PHE A 27 5.88 0.22 1.76
N LEU A 28 5.70 -0.98 2.34
CA LEU A 28 6.23 -2.24 1.80
C LEU A 28 5.68 -2.53 0.40
N TYR A 29 4.39 -2.29 0.17
CA TYR A 29 3.80 -2.42 -1.16
C TYR A 29 4.38 -1.40 -2.15
N SER A 30 4.72 -0.20 -1.70
CA SER A 30 5.33 0.86 -2.50
C SER A 30 6.83 0.66 -2.80
N VAL A 31 7.52 -0.25 -2.09
CA VAL A 31 8.98 -0.45 -2.17
C VAL A 31 9.49 -0.58 -3.61
N PRO A 32 8.91 -1.39 -4.51
CA PRO A 32 9.44 -1.53 -5.86
C PRO A 32 9.47 -0.20 -6.64
N GLN A 33 8.51 0.70 -6.39
CA GLN A 33 8.47 2.03 -6.99
C GLN A 33 9.42 3.00 -6.26
N LEU A 34 9.45 2.99 -4.93
CA LEU A 34 10.29 3.92 -4.14
C LEU A 34 11.79 3.74 -4.42
N PHE A 35 12.24 2.51 -4.58
CA PHE A 35 13.63 2.19 -4.93
C PHE A 35 13.89 2.23 -6.45
N HIS A 36 12.94 2.72 -7.25
CA HIS A 36 13.04 2.84 -8.70
C HIS A 36 13.36 1.52 -9.41
N LEU A 37 13.01 0.37 -8.80
CA LEU A 37 13.08 -0.95 -9.44
C LEU A 37 12.00 -1.10 -10.51
N VAL A 38 10.90 -0.37 -10.34
CA VAL A 38 9.81 -0.17 -11.30
C VAL A 38 9.65 1.34 -11.49
N PRO A 39 9.31 1.84 -12.70
CA PRO A 39 9.09 3.27 -12.91
C PRO A 39 8.10 3.86 -11.91
N CYS A 40 8.56 4.88 -11.18
CA CYS A 40 7.78 5.59 -10.19
C CYS A 40 7.36 6.94 -10.76
N PRO A 41 6.08 7.16 -11.09
CA PRO A 41 5.62 8.47 -11.52
C PRO A 41 5.68 9.44 -10.34
N ARG A 42 5.80 10.73 -10.67
CA ARG A 42 5.85 11.81 -9.66
C ARG A 42 4.60 11.82 -8.77
N HIS A 43 3.43 11.55 -9.34
CA HIS A 43 2.16 11.46 -8.63
C HIS A 43 1.59 10.04 -8.74
N ARG A 44 1.30 9.43 -7.58
CA ARG A 44 0.74 8.07 -7.45
C ARG A 44 -0.70 8.06 -6.93
N LEU A 45 -1.34 9.23 -6.91
CA LEU A 45 -2.73 9.40 -6.50
C LEU A 45 -3.68 8.82 -7.56
N PRO A 46 -4.87 8.35 -7.15
CA PRO A 46 -5.94 7.96 -8.08
C PRO A 46 -6.28 9.07 -9.07
N LYS A 47 -6.76 8.70 -10.26
CA LYS A 47 -7.22 9.66 -11.27
C LYS A 47 -8.71 9.92 -11.08
N TYR A 48 -9.11 11.18 -11.07
CA TYR A 48 -10.52 11.54 -11.08
C TYR A 48 -11.11 11.39 -12.49
N ASN A 49 -12.25 10.72 -12.60
CA ASN A 49 -13.00 10.59 -13.85
C ASN A 49 -14.32 11.36 -13.74
N GLU A 50 -14.38 12.50 -14.44
CA GLU A 50 -15.50 13.43 -14.46
C GLU A 50 -16.82 12.78 -14.92
N LYS A 51 -16.76 11.80 -15.83
CA LYS A 51 -17.96 11.16 -16.39
C LYS A 51 -18.73 10.32 -15.37
N ILE A 52 -18.00 9.73 -14.43
CA ILE A 52 -18.55 8.84 -13.40
C ILE A 52 -18.55 9.48 -12.01
N ASP A 53 -18.00 10.69 -11.87
CA ASP A 53 -17.83 11.41 -10.60
C ASP A 53 -17.15 10.55 -9.51
N LYS A 54 -16.10 9.80 -9.91
CA LYS A 54 -15.39 8.83 -9.07
C LYS A 54 -13.89 8.80 -9.38
N LEU A 55 -13.12 8.32 -8.40
CA LEU A 55 -11.69 8.05 -8.51
C LEU A 55 -11.44 6.65 -9.09
N GLU A 56 -10.59 6.59 -10.10
CA GLU A 56 -10.09 5.38 -10.73
C GLU A 56 -8.64 5.11 -10.33
N PRO A 57 -8.21 3.83 -10.28
CA PRO A 57 -6.84 3.50 -9.98
C PRO A 57 -5.90 4.06 -11.04
N SER A 58 -4.85 4.75 -10.59
CA SER A 58 -3.80 5.25 -11.46
C SER A 58 -2.88 4.11 -11.93
N VAL A 59 -2.37 4.23 -13.15
CA VAL A 59 -1.53 3.22 -13.80
C VAL A 59 -0.17 3.78 -14.21
N THR A 60 0.82 2.91 -14.24
CA THR A 60 2.18 3.12 -14.74
C THR A 60 2.42 2.22 -15.93
N VAL A 61 2.96 2.80 -17.00
CA VAL A 61 3.26 2.11 -18.25
C VAL A 61 4.77 2.07 -18.41
N PHE A 62 5.33 0.90 -18.71
CA PHE A 62 6.77 0.72 -18.92
C PHE A 62 7.07 -0.49 -19.79
N GLN A 63 8.28 -0.57 -20.34
CA GLN A 63 8.70 -1.73 -21.13
C GLN A 63 9.24 -2.85 -20.23
N LYS A 64 8.90 -4.10 -20.55
CA LYS A 64 9.37 -5.28 -19.78
C LYS A 64 10.89 -5.47 -19.84
N SER A 65 11.53 -4.98 -20.90
CA SER A 65 12.98 -5.02 -21.11
C SER A 65 13.75 -4.10 -20.15
N GLU A 66 13.15 -2.97 -19.75
CA GLU A 66 13.77 -1.95 -18.88
C GLU A 66 13.80 -2.36 -17.40
N LEU A 67 13.10 -3.43 -17.02
CA LEU A 67 13.05 -3.92 -15.65
C LEU A 67 14.29 -4.73 -15.28
N ASN A 68 14.91 -4.34 -14.16
CA ASN A 68 15.92 -5.14 -13.46
C ASN A 68 15.37 -6.51 -13.05
N THR A 69 16.25 -7.52 -12.95
CA THR A 69 15.88 -8.89 -12.56
C THR A 69 15.16 -8.94 -11.21
N LEU A 70 15.60 -8.13 -10.24
CA LEU A 70 14.93 -7.96 -8.94
C LEU A 70 13.53 -7.36 -9.09
N GLY A 71 13.37 -6.35 -9.95
CA GLY A 71 12.07 -5.76 -10.26
C GLY A 71 11.12 -6.79 -10.88
N LYS A 72 11.62 -7.64 -11.79
CA LYS A 72 10.84 -8.73 -12.38
C LYS A 72 10.38 -9.75 -11.33
N LEU A 73 11.27 -10.15 -10.41
CA LEU A 73 10.94 -11.08 -9.32
C LEU A 73 9.87 -10.48 -8.40
N LEU A 74 10.06 -9.24 -7.93
CA LEU A 74 9.11 -8.56 -7.05
C LEU A 74 7.73 -8.41 -7.72
N MET A 75 7.69 -7.98 -8.98
CA MET A 75 6.44 -7.85 -9.73
C MET A 75 5.79 -9.21 -9.99
N TRP A 76 6.58 -10.28 -10.20
CA TRP A 76 6.07 -11.63 -10.31
C TRP A 76 5.42 -12.11 -9.00
N ILE A 77 6.06 -11.84 -7.85
CA ILE A 77 5.49 -12.11 -6.52
C ILE A 77 4.15 -11.36 -6.37
N LEU A 78 4.15 -10.03 -6.58
CA LEU A 78 2.94 -9.21 -6.46
C LEU A 78 1.80 -9.67 -7.40
N LYS A 79 2.16 -10.14 -8.61
CA LYS A 79 1.23 -10.72 -9.58
C LYS A 79 0.64 -12.03 -9.07
N THR A 80 1.47 -12.93 -8.55
CA THR A 80 1.04 -14.23 -8.00
C THR A 80 0.07 -14.05 -6.83
N PHE A 81 0.33 -13.07 -5.95
CA PHE A 81 -0.59 -12.72 -4.85
C PHE A 81 -1.83 -11.93 -5.29
N LYS A 82 -2.05 -11.70 -6.59
CA LYS A 82 -3.17 -10.93 -7.16
C LYS A 82 -3.33 -9.54 -6.53
N LEU A 83 -2.20 -8.92 -6.19
CA LEU A 83 -2.14 -7.58 -5.60
C LEU A 83 -2.07 -6.48 -6.66
N ILE A 84 -1.78 -6.84 -7.92
CA ILE A 84 -1.62 -5.90 -9.02
C ILE A 84 -2.49 -6.30 -10.21
N LYS A 85 -3.00 -5.30 -10.92
CA LYS A 85 -3.63 -5.47 -12.23
C LYS A 85 -2.52 -5.39 -13.29
N TRP A 86 -2.13 -6.55 -13.81
CA TRP A 86 -1.09 -6.68 -14.83
C TRP A 86 -1.70 -6.81 -16.22
N GLN A 87 -1.40 -5.87 -17.11
CA GLN A 87 -1.78 -5.92 -18.52
C GLN A 87 -0.51 -5.87 -19.37
N GLU A 88 -0.37 -6.83 -20.28
CA GLU A 88 0.81 -6.97 -21.14
C GLU A 88 0.37 -6.94 -22.61
N ASP A 89 0.91 -5.99 -23.36
CA ASP A 89 0.65 -5.85 -24.79
C ASP A 89 1.59 -6.73 -25.62
N LYS A 90 1.16 -7.10 -26.84
CA LYS A 90 1.96 -7.88 -27.81
C LYS A 90 3.32 -7.24 -28.15
N ARG A 91 3.48 -5.94 -27.89
CA ARG A 91 4.72 -5.17 -28.09
C ARG A 91 5.67 -5.19 -26.89
N GLY A 92 5.34 -5.92 -25.82
CA GLY A 92 6.18 -5.99 -24.61
C GLY A 92 6.03 -4.82 -23.64
N VAL A 93 5.05 -3.95 -23.87
CA VAL A 93 4.68 -2.86 -22.96
C VAL A 93 3.79 -3.42 -21.86
N VAL A 94 4.12 -3.10 -20.62
CA VAL A 94 3.39 -3.51 -19.43
C VAL A 94 2.69 -2.30 -18.84
N THR A 95 1.39 -2.43 -18.63
CA THR A 95 0.59 -1.49 -17.85
C THR A 95 0.26 -2.12 -16.50
N CYS A 96 0.74 -1.51 -15.44
CA CYS A 96 0.50 -1.93 -14.06
C CYS A 96 -0.18 -0.79 -13.28
N ASN A 97 -0.98 -1.11 -12.27
CA ASN A 97 -1.44 -0.08 -11.33
C ASN A 97 -0.29 0.48 -10.50
N ASN A 98 -0.44 1.72 -10.02
CA ASN A 98 0.45 2.28 -9.02
C ASN A 98 0.40 1.47 -7.72
N LEU A 99 1.58 1.22 -7.14
CA LEU A 99 1.75 0.40 -5.96
C LEU A 99 1.54 1.23 -4.70
N THR A 100 0.27 1.46 -4.35
CA THR A 100 -0.14 2.13 -3.11
C THR A 100 -1.40 1.45 -2.55
N LEU A 101 -1.58 1.47 -1.23
CA LEU A 101 -2.78 0.96 -0.58
C LEU A 101 -4.07 1.61 -1.11
N ILE A 102 -4.02 2.90 -1.47
CA ILE A 102 -5.16 3.63 -2.03
C ILE A 102 -5.61 3.01 -3.36
N ASN A 103 -4.68 2.85 -4.31
CA ASN A 103 -4.97 2.20 -5.59
C ASN A 103 -5.36 0.72 -5.39
N PHE A 104 -4.80 0.03 -4.40
CA PHE A 104 -5.19 -1.35 -4.07
C PHE A 104 -6.66 -1.45 -3.61
N VAL A 105 -7.11 -0.54 -2.74
CA VAL A 105 -8.53 -0.46 -2.34
C VAL A 105 -9.42 -0.22 -3.56
N LEU A 106 -9.04 0.68 -4.47
CA LEU A 106 -9.79 0.94 -5.70
C LEU A 106 -9.82 -0.26 -6.66
N ILE A 107 -8.78 -1.10 -6.68
CA ILE A 107 -8.78 -2.34 -7.48
C ILE A 107 -9.77 -3.36 -6.92
N LYS A 108 -9.90 -3.44 -5.58
CA LYS A 108 -10.78 -4.40 -4.91
C LYS A 108 -12.23 -3.93 -4.85
N ALA A 109 -12.46 -2.67 -4.52
CA ALA A 109 -13.80 -2.09 -4.35
C ALA A 109 -14.37 -1.46 -5.64
N GLY A 110 -13.52 -1.26 -6.66
CA GLY A 110 -13.87 -0.54 -7.89
C GLY A 110 -13.73 0.98 -7.76
N PRO A 111 -14.22 1.74 -8.75
CA PRO A 111 -14.19 3.20 -8.72
C PRO A 111 -15.07 3.73 -7.57
N LEU A 112 -14.50 4.62 -6.75
CA LEU A 112 -15.16 5.16 -5.55
C LEU A 112 -15.06 6.68 -5.53
N LYS A 113 -16.00 7.35 -4.85
CA LYS A 113 -15.86 8.78 -4.55
C LYS A 113 -14.76 9.00 -3.52
N GLU A 114 -14.12 10.16 -3.56
CA GLU A 114 -13.03 10.52 -2.64
C GLU A 114 -13.42 10.42 -1.15
N PRO A 115 -14.60 10.91 -0.70
CA PRO A 115 -14.99 10.78 0.70
C PRO A 115 -15.17 9.32 1.11
N THR A 116 -15.78 8.50 0.26
CA THR A 116 -15.99 7.07 0.54
C THR A 116 -14.67 6.32 0.61
N LEU A 117 -13.74 6.59 -0.32
CA LEU A 117 -12.40 5.99 -0.32
C LEU A 117 -11.64 6.35 0.95
N THR A 118 -11.70 7.62 1.37
CA THR A 118 -11.07 8.09 2.60
C THR A 118 -11.67 7.42 3.83
N SER A 119 -12.99 7.32 3.92
CA SER A 119 -13.68 6.60 5.00
C SER A 119 -13.27 5.13 5.08
N ILE A 120 -13.12 4.45 3.94
CA ILE A 120 -12.63 3.05 3.93
C ILE A 120 -11.21 2.95 4.49
N LEU A 121 -10.31 3.86 4.11
CA LEU A 121 -8.94 3.89 4.65
C LEU A 121 -8.91 4.16 6.16
N LEU A 122 -9.79 5.05 6.65
CA LEU A 122 -9.94 5.32 8.08
C LEU A 122 -10.50 4.10 8.82
N ILE A 123 -11.46 3.37 8.24
CA ILE A 123 -11.97 2.12 8.80
C ILE A 123 -10.85 1.07 8.90
N ILE A 124 -10.03 0.91 7.85
CA ILE A 124 -8.85 0.02 7.88
C ILE A 124 -7.91 0.41 9.02
N GLN A 125 -7.70 1.71 9.24
CA GLN A 125 -6.88 2.22 10.34
C GLN A 125 -7.47 1.89 11.71
N ILE A 126 -8.77 2.11 11.91
CA ILE A 126 -9.46 1.80 13.17
C ILE A 126 -9.38 0.30 13.46
N VAL A 127 -9.65 -0.55 12.47
CA VAL A 127 -9.54 -2.01 12.61
C VAL A 127 -8.11 -2.42 12.98
N SER A 128 -7.10 -1.82 12.35
CA SER A 128 -5.69 -2.08 12.66
C SER A 128 -5.33 -1.66 14.10
N ASN A 129 -5.89 -0.56 14.58
CA ASN A 129 -5.69 -0.10 15.96
C ASN A 129 -6.38 -1.03 16.98
N ILE A 130 -7.58 -1.51 16.69
CA ILE A 130 -8.26 -2.53 17.51
C ILE A 130 -7.39 -3.80 17.58
N MET A 131 -6.88 -4.26 16.45
CA MET A 131 -5.96 -5.40 16.40
C MET A 131 -4.68 -5.14 17.21
N ALA A 132 -4.10 -3.95 17.14
CA ALA A 132 -2.94 -3.57 17.94
C ALA A 132 -3.23 -3.62 19.45
N PHE A 133 -4.42 -3.19 19.89
CA PHE A 133 -4.83 -3.31 21.29
C PHE A 133 -5.03 -4.77 21.71
N VAL A 134 -5.61 -5.61 20.86
CA VAL A 134 -5.73 -7.05 21.11
C VAL A 134 -4.34 -7.71 21.19
N ILE A 135 -3.38 -7.31 20.37
CA ILE A 135 -2.01 -7.82 20.49
C ILE A 135 -1.37 -7.36 21.82
N ARG A 136 -1.60 -6.10 22.20
CA ARG A 136 -0.95 -5.51 23.39
C ARG A 136 -1.49 -6.00 24.72
N TYR A 137 -2.80 -6.20 24.87
CA TYR A 137 -3.39 -6.49 26.17
C TYR A 137 -3.52 -8.01 26.43
N PRO A 138 -4.34 -8.77 25.69
CA PRO A 138 -4.48 -10.20 25.95
C PRO A 138 -3.31 -11.06 25.43
N LEU A 139 -2.61 -10.64 24.36
CA LEU A 139 -1.50 -11.40 23.76
C LEU A 139 -0.12 -10.87 24.16
N ALA A 140 -0.06 -10.04 25.20
CA ALA A 140 1.18 -9.39 25.65
C ALA A 140 2.30 -10.41 25.90
N SER A 141 1.97 -11.54 26.53
CA SER A 141 2.90 -12.60 26.90
C SER A 141 3.53 -13.35 25.72
N ILE A 142 2.95 -13.25 24.51
CA ILE A 142 3.47 -13.92 23.31
C ILE A 142 4.38 -12.96 22.51
N PHE A 143 4.11 -11.66 22.54
CA PHE A 143 4.79 -10.67 21.70
C PHE A 143 5.79 -9.78 22.45
N TYR A 144 5.65 -9.67 23.76
CA TYR A 144 6.57 -8.95 24.61
C TYR A 144 7.18 -9.99 25.56
N ASP A 145 8.49 -10.20 25.44
CA ASP A 145 9.23 -11.01 26.41
C ASP A 145 8.97 -10.40 27.80
N VAL A 146 8.22 -11.12 28.62
CA VAL A 146 8.09 -10.87 30.07
C VAL A 146 9.24 -11.58 30.76
#